data_AF-A0A225UGT4-F1
#
_entry.id   AF-A0A225UGT4-F1
#
_cell.length_a   1.000
_cell.length_b   1.000
_cell.length_c   1.000
_cell.angle_alpha   90.00
_cell.angle_beta   90.00
_cell.angle_gamma   90.00
#
_symmetry.space_group_name_H-M   'P 1'
#
loop_
_entity.id
_entity.type
_entity.pdbx_description
1 polymer ?
#
loop_
_entity_poly.entity_id
_entity_poly.type
_entity_poly.pdbx_seq_one_letter_code
_entity_poly.pdbx_strand_id
1 'polypeptide(L)'
;EFPTRQFAHDRWYLDTRATSHMTNQKVDFVSYTSLSSTVRVGGKNWLEVVGVGTVKKEVLTTTGRCILLLRGVRYVPELQCSLFSVARQVAQTLCSEERVRCHFDEEDYADVILHLDRTTAHKDETNLYRFDLRSPSDMVKLAAFNVELSVELWHDRLGHPGRNVFNALFRHARWP
;
A
#
# COMPACT_ATOMS: atom_id res chain seq x y z
N GLU A 1 4.88 17.88 19.87
CA GLU A 1 4.91 18.06 18.41
C GLU A 1 4.76 16.70 17.76
N PHE A 2 3.78 16.52 16.86
CA PHE A 2 3.55 15.23 16.19
C PHE A 2 4.53 15.11 15.01
N PRO A 3 5.22 13.97 14.81
CA PRO A 3 6.20 13.87 13.74
C PRO A 3 5.52 14.05 12.38
N THR A 4 6.14 14.86 11.53
CA THR A 4 5.71 15.17 10.17
C THR A 4 5.52 13.90 9.33
N ARG A 5 4.47 13.87 8.50
CA ARG A 5 4.05 12.76 7.59
C ARG A 5 5.18 12.13 6.76
N GLN A 6 6.30 12.83 6.58
CA GLN A 6 7.45 12.42 5.76
C GLN A 6 8.22 11.23 6.35
N PHE A 7 8.29 11.07 7.68
CA PHE A 7 8.95 9.92 8.32
C PHE A 7 8.16 8.61 8.20
N ALA A 8 6.88 8.65 7.82
CA ALA A 8 6.03 7.45 7.78
C ALA A 8 6.06 6.69 6.43
N HIS A 9 6.67 7.25 5.38
CA HIS A 9 6.74 6.60 4.06
C HIS A 9 7.59 5.33 4.02
N ASP A 10 8.69 5.34 4.76
CA ASP A 10 9.71 4.28 4.68
C ASP A 10 9.74 3.40 5.95
N ARG A 11 8.83 3.64 6.89
CA ARG A 11 8.69 2.85 8.13
C ARG A 11 7.71 1.72 7.93
N TRP A 12 8.15 0.67 7.25
CA TRP A 12 7.47 -0.62 7.23
C TRP A 12 8.09 -1.54 8.28
N TYR A 13 7.28 -2.08 9.18
CA TYR A 13 7.74 -3.01 10.21
C TYR A 13 7.27 -4.42 9.92
N LEU A 14 8.16 -5.40 10.06
CA LEU A 14 7.80 -6.81 9.96
C LEU A 14 6.91 -7.20 11.14
N ASP A 15 5.68 -7.64 10.84
CA ASP A 15 4.72 -8.06 11.83
C ASP A 15 4.19 -9.46 11.49
N THR A 16 4.59 -10.44 12.29
CA THR A 16 4.16 -11.84 12.15
C THR A 16 2.73 -12.07 12.63
N ARG A 17 2.18 -11.16 13.43
CA ARG A 17 0.81 -11.23 13.98
C ARG A 17 -0.20 -10.37 13.22
N ALA A 18 0.25 -9.48 12.34
CA ALA A 18 -0.64 -8.78 11.42
C ALA A 18 -1.26 -9.75 10.41
N THR A 19 -2.59 -9.65 10.22
CA THR A 19 -3.35 -10.46 9.25
C THR A 19 -3.43 -9.81 7.86
N SER A 20 -3.06 -8.54 7.74
CA SER A 20 -3.05 -7.78 6.49
C SER A 20 -1.92 -6.77 6.54
N HIS A 21 -1.37 -6.46 5.36
CA HIS A 21 -0.53 -5.27 5.23
C HIS A 21 -1.36 -4.02 5.52
N MET A 22 -0.78 -3.06 6.22
CA MET A 22 -1.47 -1.81 6.57
C MET A 22 -0.54 -0.61 6.38
N THR A 23 -1.06 0.51 5.89
CA THR A 23 -0.27 1.72 5.72
C THR A 23 -1.12 2.98 5.88
N ASN A 24 -0.50 4.08 6.31
CA ASN A 24 -1.07 5.43 6.26
C ASN A 24 -0.66 6.21 5.00
N GLN A 25 -0.02 5.55 4.02
CA GLN A 25 0.51 6.20 2.82
C GLN A 25 -0.34 5.94 1.59
N LYS A 26 -1.36 6.78 1.38
CA LYS A 26 -2.26 6.66 0.21
C LYS A 26 -1.52 6.79 -1.11
N VAL A 27 -0.44 7.59 -1.14
CA VAL A 27 0.32 7.84 -2.37
C VAL A 27 0.96 6.58 -2.93
N ASP A 28 1.26 5.57 -2.12
CA ASP A 28 1.99 4.36 -2.54
C ASP A 28 1.10 3.31 -3.24
N PHE A 29 -0.21 3.56 -3.29
CA PHE A 29 -1.17 2.67 -3.93
C PHE A 29 -1.15 2.85 -5.46
N VAL A 30 -0.91 1.75 -6.17
CA VAL A 30 -1.06 1.67 -7.64
C VAL A 30 -2.46 1.20 -8.04
N SER A 31 -3.21 0.63 -7.10
CA SER A 31 -4.64 0.38 -7.20
C SER A 31 -5.28 0.70 -5.86
N TYR A 32 -6.47 1.28 -5.85
CA TYR A 32 -7.15 1.67 -4.63
C TYR A 32 -8.66 1.58 -4.80
N THR A 33 -9.32 0.93 -3.85
CA THR A 33 -10.78 0.89 -3.72
C THR A 33 -11.15 1.45 -2.36
N SER A 34 -12.01 2.46 -2.34
CA SER A 34 -12.57 2.99 -1.10
C SER A 34 -13.34 1.89 -0.37
N LEU A 35 -13.17 1.83 0.94
CA LEU A 35 -13.81 0.85 1.81
C LEU A 35 -14.06 1.54 3.15
N SER A 36 -15.18 1.29 3.80
CA SER A 36 -15.37 1.67 5.20
C SER A 36 -15.41 0.39 6.02
N SER A 37 -14.38 0.17 6.83
CA SER A 37 -14.31 -0.95 7.77
C SER A 37 -13.41 -0.58 8.93
N THR A 38 -13.28 -1.45 9.92
CA THR A 38 -12.34 -1.26 11.01
C THR A 38 -11.33 -2.39 11.09
N VAL A 39 -10.20 -2.11 11.71
CA VAL A 39 -9.18 -3.12 12.01
C VAL A 39 -8.78 -3.00 13.48
N ARG A 40 -8.62 -4.14 14.14
CA ARG A 40 -8.14 -4.19 15.53
C ARG A 40 -6.61 -4.10 15.52
N VAL A 41 -6.07 -3.13 16.25
CA VAL A 41 -4.61 -2.91 16.36
C VAL A 41 -4.26 -2.94 17.84
N GLY A 42 -3.47 -3.92 18.29
CA GLY A 42 -2.99 -4.02 19.68
C GLY A 42 -4.08 -4.05 20.76
N GLY A 43 -4.26 -5.18 21.45
CA GLY A 43 -5.25 -5.28 22.53
C GLY A 43 -6.69 -5.07 22.04
N LYS A 44 -7.39 -4.05 22.56
CA LYS A 44 -8.80 -3.74 22.27
C LYS A 44 -9.01 -2.49 21.40
N ASN A 45 -7.95 -1.87 20.89
CA ASN A 45 -8.06 -0.66 20.09
C ASN A 45 -8.46 -0.99 18.64
N TRP A 46 -9.26 -0.11 18.03
CA TRP A 46 -9.75 -0.22 16.67
C TRP A 46 -9.44 1.05 15.90
N LEU A 47 -9.02 0.90 14.64
CA LEU A 47 -8.76 2.01 13.73
C LEU A 47 -9.63 1.88 12.46
N GLU A 48 -9.95 3.02 11.85
CA GLU A 48 -10.71 3.06 10.60
C GLU A 48 -9.83 2.67 9.40
N VAL A 49 -10.34 1.73 8.60
CA VAL A 49 -9.81 1.38 7.29
C VAL A 49 -10.66 2.09 6.25
N VAL A 50 -10.05 3.00 5.50
CA VAL A 50 -10.72 3.89 4.52
C VAL A 50 -10.56 3.36 3.08
N GLY A 51 -9.73 2.35 2.88
CA GLY A 51 -9.58 1.71 1.56
C GLY A 51 -8.71 0.48 1.58
N VAL A 52 -8.68 -0.21 0.44
CA VAL A 52 -7.84 -1.39 0.20
C VAL A 52 -7.29 -1.36 -1.21
N GLY A 53 -6.10 -1.92 -1.42
CA GLY A 53 -5.51 -1.97 -2.76
C GLY A 53 -4.14 -2.62 -2.83
N THR A 54 -3.40 -2.31 -3.88
CA THR A 54 -2.03 -2.79 -4.09
C THR A 54 -1.05 -1.63 -3.93
N VAL A 55 -0.07 -1.82 -3.06
CA VAL A 55 1.05 -0.89 -2.88
C VAL A 55 2.27 -1.40 -3.64
N LYS A 56 2.95 -0.51 -4.36
CA LYS A 56 4.21 -0.79 -5.06
C LYS A 56 5.36 -0.17 -4.28
N LYS A 57 6.37 -0.98 -3.93
CA LYS A 57 7.58 -0.52 -3.24
C LYS A 57 8.83 -1.00 -3.97
N GLU A 58 9.91 -0.27 -3.78
CA GLU A 58 11.27 -0.64 -4.14
C GLU A 58 12.00 -1.13 -2.89
N VAL A 59 12.73 -2.22 -3.04
CA VAL A 59 13.62 -2.76 -2.01
C VAL A 59 15.02 -2.88 -2.58
N LEU A 60 16.02 -2.48 -1.78
CA LEU A 60 17.42 -2.69 -2.11
C LEU A 60 17.83 -4.08 -1.62
N THR A 61 18.34 -4.89 -2.53
CA THR A 61 18.74 -6.27 -2.29
C THR A 61 20.22 -6.45 -2.64
N THR A 62 20.77 -7.66 -2.47
CA THR A 62 22.20 -7.89 -2.70
C THR A 62 22.61 -7.73 -4.17
N THR A 63 21.68 -7.93 -5.12
CA THR A 63 21.96 -7.81 -6.56
C THR A 63 21.46 -6.51 -7.21
N GLY A 64 20.75 -5.65 -6.46
CA GLY A 64 20.26 -4.37 -6.97
C GLY A 64 18.92 -3.94 -6.38
N ARG A 65 18.12 -3.22 -7.17
CA ARG A 65 16.76 -2.82 -6.77
C ARG A 65 15.75 -3.82 -7.30
N CYS A 66 14.82 -4.24 -6.44
CA CYS A 66 13.71 -5.10 -6.80
C CYS A 66 12.38 -4.38 -6.53
N ILE A 67 11.36 -4.69 -7.34
CA ILE A 67 9.99 -4.21 -7.13
C ILE A 67 9.22 -5.22 -6.30
N LEU A 68 8.58 -4.74 -5.23
CA LEU A 68 7.69 -5.52 -4.38
C LEU A 68 6.25 -5.00 -4.51
N LEU A 69 5.32 -5.92 -4.84
CA LEU A 69 3.89 -5.64 -4.89
C LEU A 69 3.20 -6.21 -3.65
N LEU A 70 2.73 -5.33 -2.78
CA LEU A 70 1.97 -5.69 -1.59
C LEU A 70 0.49 -5.64 -1.92
N ARG A 71 -0.15 -6.80 -1.98
CA ARG A 71 -1.56 -6.94 -2.39
C ARG A 71 -2.50 -6.97 -1.20
N GLY A 72 -3.65 -6.31 -1.33
CA GLY A 72 -4.68 -6.27 -0.29
C GLY A 72 -4.26 -5.44 0.92
N VAL A 73 -3.46 -4.40 0.70
CA VAL A 73 -2.99 -3.48 1.73
C VAL A 73 -4.17 -2.63 2.18
N ARG A 74 -4.41 -2.56 3.49
CA ARG A 74 -5.44 -1.70 4.07
C ARG A 74 -4.88 -0.30 4.30
N TYR A 75 -5.61 0.71 3.83
CA TYR A 75 -5.29 2.11 4.09
C TYR A 75 -5.93 2.55 5.41
N VAL A 76 -5.09 2.90 6.38
CA VAL A 76 -5.50 3.31 7.74
C VAL A 76 -4.81 4.64 8.05
N PRO A 77 -5.48 5.79 7.85
CA PRO A 77 -4.86 7.11 7.97
C PRO A 77 -4.23 7.40 9.34
N GLU A 78 -4.80 6.85 10.41
CA GLU A 78 -4.40 7.09 11.79
C GLU A 78 -3.15 6.32 12.24
N LEU A 79 -2.68 5.36 11.42
CA LEU A 79 -1.45 4.64 11.74
C LEU A 79 -0.23 5.58 11.80
N GLN A 80 0.69 5.27 12.70
CA GLN A 80 1.95 6.00 12.86
C GLN A 80 3.08 5.40 12.02
N CYS A 81 2.92 4.15 11.57
CA CYS A 81 3.83 3.41 10.72
C CYS A 81 3.08 2.40 9.84
N SER A 82 3.75 1.84 8.84
CA SER A 82 3.20 0.78 8.01
C SER A 82 3.57 -0.58 8.57
N LEU A 83 2.67 -1.55 8.44
CA LEU A 83 2.84 -2.92 8.92
C LEU A 83 2.93 -3.88 7.74
N PHE A 84 4.04 -4.58 7.66
CA PHE A 84 4.27 -5.68 6.73
C PHE A 84 3.82 -6.99 7.38
N SER A 85 2.70 -7.52 6.92
CA SER A 85 2.22 -8.82 7.37
C SER A 85 3.08 -9.93 6.77
N VAL A 86 3.96 -10.51 7.60
CA VAL A 86 4.81 -11.65 7.21
C VAL A 86 3.93 -12.84 6.84
N ALA A 87 2.89 -13.10 7.65
CA ALA A 87 1.93 -14.17 7.41
C ALA A 87 1.23 -14.04 6.03
N ARG A 88 0.89 -12.81 5.63
CA ARG A 88 0.29 -12.55 4.31
C ARG A 88 1.28 -12.82 3.18
N GLN A 89 2.55 -12.46 3.36
CA GLN A 89 3.55 -12.57 2.29
C GLN A 89 4.11 -14.01 2.11
N VAL A 90 3.93 -14.90 3.08
CA VAL A 90 4.25 -16.33 2.93
C VAL A 90 3.06 -17.18 2.47
N ALA A 91 1.88 -16.58 2.30
CA ALA A 91 0.66 -17.30 1.96
C ALA A 91 0.77 -18.04 0.63
N GLN A 92 0.23 -19.27 0.58
CA GLN A 92 0.25 -20.10 -0.63
C GLN A 92 -0.61 -19.52 -1.77
N THR A 93 -1.52 -18.60 -1.46
CA THR A 93 -2.34 -17.89 -2.44
C THR A 93 -1.56 -16.88 -3.29
N LEU A 94 -0.33 -16.52 -2.90
CA LEU A 94 0.57 -15.70 -3.71
C LEU A 94 1.39 -16.56 -4.67
N CYS A 95 1.75 -15.99 -5.83
CA CYS A 95 2.75 -16.56 -6.73
C CYS A 95 4.10 -16.69 -6.03
N SER A 96 4.91 -17.68 -6.38
CA SER A 96 6.23 -17.91 -5.75
C SER A 96 7.16 -16.69 -5.84
N GLU A 97 7.05 -15.92 -6.92
CA GLU A 97 7.84 -14.70 -7.17
C GLU A 97 7.50 -13.56 -6.21
N GLU A 98 6.27 -13.52 -5.69
CA GLU A 98 5.83 -12.48 -4.77
C GLU A 98 6.04 -12.88 -3.31
N ARG A 99 6.36 -14.14 -3.02
CA ARG A 99 6.53 -14.59 -1.63
C ARG A 99 7.81 -14.02 -1.04
N VAL A 100 7.69 -13.59 0.21
CA VAL A 100 8.82 -13.11 1.01
C VAL A 100 8.82 -13.90 2.31
N ARG A 101 9.97 -14.49 2.65
CA ARG A 101 10.18 -15.16 3.94
C ARG A 101 11.08 -14.30 4.81
N CYS A 102 10.86 -14.37 6.12
CA CYS A 102 11.70 -13.68 7.09
C CYS A 102 12.27 -14.70 8.08
N HIS A 103 13.57 -14.62 8.34
CA HIS A 103 14.24 -15.35 9.41
C HIS A 103 14.74 -14.32 10.44
N PHE A 104 14.19 -14.37 11.65
CA PHE A 104 14.54 -13.42 12.71
C PHE A 104 15.75 -13.95 13.46
N ASP A 105 16.85 -13.22 13.41
CA ASP A 105 18.07 -13.55 14.14
C ASP A 105 18.04 -12.90 15.55
N GLU A 106 18.82 -13.46 16.47
CA GLU A 106 19.01 -12.95 17.83
C GLU A 106 19.83 -11.64 17.82
N GLU A 107 20.63 -11.40 16.77
CA GLU A 107 21.59 -10.30 16.63
C GLU A 107 21.03 -9.02 15.96
N ASP A 108 19.79 -8.63 16.31
CA ASP A 108 19.14 -7.36 15.92
C ASP A 108 18.79 -7.16 14.42
N TYR A 109 18.98 -8.18 13.59
CA TYR A 109 18.51 -8.18 12.20
C TYR A 109 17.61 -9.38 11.87
N ALA A 110 16.89 -9.26 10.77
CA ALA A 110 16.12 -10.35 10.19
C ALA A 110 16.48 -10.47 8.70
N ASP A 111 16.83 -11.67 8.27
CA ASP A 111 16.99 -11.98 6.86
C ASP A 111 15.64 -11.93 6.17
N VAL A 112 15.53 -11.13 5.11
CA VAL A 112 14.35 -11.03 4.26
C VAL A 112 14.68 -11.67 2.92
N ILE A 113 14.11 -12.85 2.69
CA ILE A 113 14.37 -13.70 1.53
C ILE A 113 13.25 -13.48 0.51
N LEU A 114 13.60 -12.87 -0.62
CA LEU A 114 12.76 -12.72 -1.81
C LEU A 114 12.96 -13.91 -2.74
N HIS A 115 12.26 -13.94 -3.88
CA HIS A 115 12.30 -15.09 -4.79
C HIS A 115 13.70 -15.46 -5.30
N LEU A 116 14.49 -14.46 -5.71
CA LEU A 116 15.83 -14.64 -6.32
C LEU A 116 16.93 -13.84 -5.61
N ASP A 117 16.60 -13.19 -4.50
CA ASP A 117 17.51 -12.30 -3.79
C ASP A 117 17.17 -12.24 -2.30
N ARG A 118 18.00 -11.54 -1.53
CA ARG A 118 17.82 -11.31 -0.10
C ARG A 118 18.17 -9.87 0.26
N THR A 119 17.71 -9.46 1.41
CA THR A 119 18.10 -8.22 2.08
C THR A 119 17.92 -8.40 3.59
N THR A 120 18.20 -7.38 4.37
CA THR A 120 18.06 -7.41 5.83
C THR A 120 17.09 -6.34 6.30
N ALA A 121 16.28 -6.69 7.30
CA ALA A 121 15.56 -5.74 8.13
C ALA A 121 16.32 -5.59 9.46
N HIS A 122 16.31 -4.40 10.05
CA HIS A 122 17.08 -4.11 11.27
C HIS A 122 16.16 -3.56 12.36
N LYS A 123 16.42 -3.87 13.63
CA LYS A 123 15.76 -3.18 14.74
C LYS A 123 16.15 -1.70 14.73
N ASP A 124 15.15 -0.83 14.92
CA ASP A 124 15.38 0.61 15.13
C ASP A 124 15.26 0.98 16.62
N GLU A 125 15.22 2.28 16.95
CA GLU A 125 15.09 2.75 18.33
C GLU A 125 13.82 2.25 19.06
N THR A 126 12.84 1.70 18.35
CA THR A 126 11.62 1.12 18.91
C THR A 126 11.73 -0.39 19.20
N ASN A 127 12.89 -1.00 18.94
CA ASN A 127 13.12 -2.46 18.98
C ASN A 127 12.24 -3.27 18.00
N LEU A 128 11.68 -2.63 16.97
CA LEU A 128 10.92 -3.30 15.92
C LEU A 128 11.77 -3.47 14.66
N TYR A 129 11.65 -4.62 13.99
CA TYR A 129 12.36 -4.89 12.74
C TYR A 129 11.81 -4.03 11.60
N ARG A 130 12.55 -2.97 11.27
CA ARG A 130 12.26 -2.03 10.19
C ARG A 130 12.76 -2.62 8.87
N PHE A 131 11.83 -2.75 7.92
CA PHE A 131 12.08 -3.22 6.57
C PHE A 131 12.08 -2.02 5.62
N ASP A 132 13.24 -1.71 5.05
CA ASP A 132 13.45 -0.54 4.17
C ASP A 132 12.74 -0.69 2.82
N LEU A 133 11.48 -0.23 2.78
CA LEU A 133 10.63 -0.22 1.59
C LEU A 133 10.42 1.21 1.09
N ARG A 134 11.08 1.54 -0.01
CA ARG A 134 11.04 2.88 -0.61
C ARG A 134 9.89 3.00 -1.59
N SER A 135 9.30 4.18 -1.69
CA SER A 135 8.38 4.47 -2.79
C SER A 135 9.16 4.56 -4.10
N PRO A 136 8.71 3.93 -5.20
CA PRO A 136 9.38 4.00 -6.49
C PRO A 136 9.56 5.44 -6.96
N SER A 137 10.73 5.75 -7.54
CA SER A 137 11.07 7.12 -7.94
C SER A 137 10.15 7.67 -9.06
N ASP A 138 9.61 6.77 -9.89
CA ASP A 138 8.77 7.11 -11.04
C ASP A 138 7.26 7.12 -10.71
N MET A 139 6.87 7.02 -9.43
CA MET A 139 5.46 7.11 -9.08
C MET A 139 4.92 8.51 -9.33
N VAL A 140 4.21 8.67 -10.46
CA VAL A 140 3.34 9.81 -10.72
C VAL A 140 2.33 9.89 -9.59
N LYS A 141 2.36 10.98 -8.83
CA LYS A 141 1.35 11.31 -7.82
C LYS A 141 0.01 11.52 -8.54
N LEU A 142 -0.72 10.46 -8.81
CA LEU A 142 -2.14 10.57 -9.10
C LEU A 142 -2.79 11.08 -7.82
N ALA A 143 -3.03 12.39 -7.74
CA ALA A 143 -3.95 12.92 -6.77
C ALA A 143 -5.24 12.11 -6.93
N ALA A 144 -5.59 11.32 -5.91
CA ALA A 144 -6.80 10.53 -5.94
C ALA A 144 -7.96 11.48 -6.22
N PHE A 145 -8.54 11.39 -7.42
CA PHE A 145 -9.82 11.99 -7.74
C PHE A 145 -10.88 11.24 -6.92
N ASN A 146 -10.96 11.54 -5.62
CA ASN A 146 -12.13 11.27 -4.80
C ASN A 146 -13.19 12.34 -5.09
N VAL A 147 -13.41 12.62 -6.38
CA VAL A 147 -14.61 13.32 -6.81
C VAL A 147 -15.50 12.19 -7.24
N GLU A 148 -16.59 11.92 -6.52
CA GLU A 148 -17.78 11.38 -7.18
C GLU A 148 -18.01 12.33 -8.36
N LEU A 149 -17.54 11.93 -9.54
CA LEU A 149 -17.59 12.78 -10.73
C LEU A 149 -19.07 12.95 -11.04
N SER A 150 -19.66 14.01 -10.48
CA SER A 150 -21.06 14.33 -10.70
C SER A 150 -21.24 14.53 -12.20
N VAL A 151 -22.36 14.03 -12.69
CA VAL A 151 -22.78 14.23 -14.09
C VAL A 151 -22.70 15.71 -14.48
N GLU A 152 -22.95 16.61 -13.53
CA GLU A 152 -22.80 18.06 -13.68
C GLU A 152 -21.36 18.51 -13.99
N LEU A 153 -20.34 17.96 -13.33
CA LEU A 153 -18.95 18.35 -13.60
C LEU A 153 -18.52 18.00 -15.04
N TRP A 154 -18.99 16.86 -15.54
CA TRP A 154 -18.77 16.47 -16.94
C TRP A 154 -19.59 17.34 -17.90
N HIS A 155 -20.82 17.69 -17.53
CA HIS A 155 -21.64 18.63 -18.29
C HIS A 155 -20.93 19.98 -18.46
N ASP A 156 -20.35 20.53 -17.40
CA ASP A 156 -19.69 21.84 -17.46
C ASP A 156 -18.39 21.80 -18.28
N ARG A 157 -17.54 20.79 -18.06
CA ARG A 157 -16.24 20.69 -18.76
C ARG A 157 -16.36 20.42 -20.25
N LEU A 158 -17.41 19.71 -20.67
CA LEU A 158 -17.69 19.46 -22.08
C LEU A 158 -18.47 20.60 -22.74
N GLY A 159 -18.70 21.71 -22.02
CA GLY A 159 -19.34 22.91 -22.55
C GLY A 159 -20.87 22.81 -22.65
N HIS A 160 -21.51 22.22 -21.64
CA HIS A 160 -22.95 21.95 -21.58
C HIS A 160 -23.48 21.19 -22.81
N PRO A 161 -22.92 20.01 -23.12
CA PRO A 161 -23.37 19.23 -24.26
C PRO A 161 -24.84 18.85 -24.06
N GLY A 162 -25.61 18.88 -25.15
CA GLY A 162 -27.01 18.46 -25.12
C GLY A 162 -27.15 17.02 -24.61
N ARG A 163 -28.24 16.76 -23.88
CA ARG A 163 -28.51 15.48 -23.19
C ARG A 163 -28.30 14.23 -24.05
N ASN A 164 -28.57 14.31 -25.34
CA ASN A 164 -28.38 13.19 -26.28
C ASN A 164 -26.91 12.87 -26.56
N VAL A 165 -26.07 13.91 -26.71
CA VAL A 165 -24.62 13.78 -26.91
C VAL A 165 -23.98 13.26 -25.62
N PHE A 166 -24.41 13.80 -24.48
CA PHE A 166 -23.93 13.35 -23.17
C PHE A 166 -24.27 11.88 -22.91
N ASN A 167 -25.51 11.46 -23.18
CA ASN A 167 -25.93 10.07 -23.03
C ASN A 167 -25.24 9.10 -24.00
N ALA A 168 -24.82 9.56 -25.18
CA ALA A 168 -24.07 8.73 -26.13
C ALA A 168 -22.68 8.33 -25.57
N LEU A 169 -22.03 9.21 -24.80
CA LEU A 169 -20.73 8.93 -24.17
C LEU A 169 -20.80 7.75 -23.19
N PHE A 170 -21.89 7.63 -22.42
CA PHE A 170 -22.08 6.53 -21.46
C PHE A 170 -22.59 5.23 -22.11
N ARG A 171 -23.07 5.28 -23.35
CA ARG A 171 -23.54 4.08 -24.09
C ARG A 171 -22.40 3.29 -24.72
N HIS A 172 -21.22 3.89 -24.89
CA HIS A 172 -20.04 3.26 -25.49
C HIS A 172 -18.95 2.90 -24.46
N ALA A 173 -19.31 2.61 -23.21
CA ALA A 173 -18.37 2.16 -22.17
C ALA A 173 -17.71 0.79 -22.43
N ARG A 174 -17.97 0.17 -23.60
CA ARG A 174 -17.23 -0.97 -24.11
C ARG A 174 -16.90 -0.73 -25.58
N TRP A 175 -15.68 -0.30 -25.86
CA TRP A 175 -15.03 -0.42 -27.17
C TRP A 175 -13.51 -0.34 -26.98
N PRO A 176 -12.74 -1.13 -27.74
CA PRO A 176 -12.07 -2.36 -27.30
C PRO A 176 -11.01 -2.17 -26.19
#